data_AF-A0A484HIM3-F1
#
_entry.id   AF-A0A484HIM3-F1
#
_cell.length_a   1.000
_cell.length_b   1.000
_cell.length_c   1.000
_cell.angle_alpha   90.00
_cell.angle_beta   90.00
_cell.angle_gamma   90.00
#
_symmetry.space_group_name_H-M   'P 1'
#
loop_
_entity.id
_entity.type
_entity.pdbx_description
1 polymer ?
#
loop_
_entity_poly.entity_id
_entity_poly.type
_entity_poly.pdbx_seq_one_letter_code
_entity_poly.pdbx_strand_id
1 'polypeptide(L)'
;MVQTITPEILSKLGEIGFDEDEISAIQMVHELRNRTHPVDIKKLIHQAAFRNLSEGIGEVFEKNKWREEDFFEIVERHRGEKKK
;
A
#
# COMPACT_ATOMS: atom_id res chain seq x y z
N MET A 1 -27.52 -2.66 14.47
CA MET A 1 -26.58 -2.28 13.40
C MET A 1 -25.81 -3.54 13.03
N VAL A 2 -25.82 -3.94 11.76
CA VAL A 2 -25.07 -5.12 11.29
C VAL A 2 -23.58 -4.80 11.39
N GLN A 3 -22.84 -5.56 12.20
CA GLN A 3 -21.41 -5.34 12.45
C GLN A 3 -20.54 -5.96 11.34
N THR A 4 -21.07 -6.95 10.62
CA THR A 4 -20.39 -7.72 9.58
C THR A 4 -21.39 -8.18 8.52
N ILE A 5 -20.98 -8.17 7.25
CA ILE A 5 -21.79 -8.74 6.15
C ILE A 5 -21.77 -10.26 6.30
N THR A 6 -22.96 -10.87 6.42
CA THR A 6 -23.10 -12.32 6.60
C THR A 6 -23.11 -13.05 5.26
N PRO A 7 -22.83 -14.37 5.23
CA PRO A 7 -22.90 -15.17 4.00
C PRO A 7 -24.26 -15.11 3.30
N GLU A 8 -25.36 -14.98 4.04
CA GLU A 8 -26.71 -14.84 3.48
C GLU A 8 -26.87 -13.52 2.72
N ILE A 9 -26.23 -12.44 3.17
CA ILE A 9 -26.21 -11.15 2.46
C ILE A 9 -25.38 -11.28 1.18
N LEU A 10 -24.22 -11.94 1.24
CA LEU A 10 -23.37 -12.19 0.05
C LEU A 10 -24.12 -13.02 -1.01
N SER A 11 -24.81 -14.09 -0.59
CA SER A 11 -25.65 -14.91 -1.47
C SER A 11 -26.74 -14.09 -2.15
N LYS A 12 -27.42 -13.21 -1.39
CA LYS A 12 -28.45 -12.33 -1.95
C LYS A 12 -27.88 -11.31 -2.94
N LEU A 13 -26.69 -10.79 -2.72
CA LEU A 13 -26.06 -9.86 -3.67
C LEU A 13 -25.80 -10.58 -5.01
N GLY A 14 -25.32 -11.82 -4.98
CA GLY A 14 -25.16 -12.64 -6.18
C GLY A 14 -26.51 -12.92 -6.87
N GLU A 15 -27.56 -13.24 -6.11
CA GLU A 15 -28.92 -13.44 -6.65
C GLU A 15 -29.49 -12.20 -7.36
N ILE A 16 -29.11 -10.99 -6.91
CA ILE A 16 -29.58 -9.72 -7.47
C ILE A 16 -28.72 -9.27 -8.67
N GLY A 17 -27.65 -10.01 -8.98
CA GLY A 17 -26.84 -9.83 -10.19
C GLY A 17 -25.51 -9.10 -9.99
N PHE A 18 -25.05 -8.94 -8.74
CA PHE A 18 -23.69 -8.48 -8.48
C PHE A 18 -22.69 -9.60 -8.76
N ASP A 19 -21.56 -9.25 -9.38
CA ASP A 19 -20.47 -10.19 -9.60
C ASP A 19 -19.58 -10.38 -8.37
N GLU A 20 -18.65 -11.34 -8.42
CA GLU A 20 -17.77 -11.66 -7.29
C GLU A 20 -16.84 -10.50 -6.91
N ASP A 21 -16.40 -9.69 -7.88
CA ASP A 21 -15.52 -8.55 -7.64
C ASP A 21 -16.29 -7.41 -6.95
N GLU A 22 -17.53 -7.16 -7.37
CA GLU A 22 -18.43 -6.19 -6.77
C GLU A 22 -18.83 -6.59 -5.34
N ILE A 23 -19.17 -7.86 -5.13
CA ILE A 23 -19.48 -8.41 -3.80
C ILE A 23 -18.26 -8.27 -2.87
N SER A 24 -17.06 -8.59 -3.37
CA SER A 24 -15.80 -8.45 -2.63
C SER A 24 -15.52 -6.99 -2.26
N ALA A 25 -15.77 -6.05 -3.17
CA ALA A 25 -15.62 -4.62 -2.90
C ALA A 25 -16.59 -4.13 -1.82
N ILE A 26 -17.87 -4.56 -1.87
CA ILE A 26 -18.88 -4.23 -0.86
C ILE A 26 -18.44 -4.74 0.52
N GLN A 27 -17.93 -5.96 0.60
CA GLN A 27 -17.42 -6.54 1.84
C GLN A 27 -16.26 -5.72 2.41
N MET A 28 -15.26 -5.43 1.59
CA MET A 28 -14.09 -4.65 1.99
C MET A 28 -14.49 -3.25 2.51
N VAL A 29 -15.38 -2.55 1.81
CA VAL A 29 -15.83 -1.21 2.22
C VAL A 29 -16.60 -1.26 3.54
N HIS A 30 -17.44 -2.28 3.74
CA HIS A 30 -18.17 -2.46 4.99
C HIS A 30 -17.24 -2.70 6.18
N GLU A 31 -16.24 -3.57 6.02
CA GLU A 31 -15.22 -3.83 7.04
C GLU A 31 -14.42 -2.57 7.38
N LEU A 32 -14.00 -1.81 6.35
CA LEU A 32 -13.30 -0.54 6.54
C LEU A 32 -14.15 0.52 7.25
N ARG A 33 -15.48 0.51 7.04
CA ARG A 33 -16.42 1.44 7.68
C ARG A 33 -16.70 1.07 9.13
N ASN A 34 -16.83 -0.22 9.43
CA ASN A 34 -17.30 -0.71 10.73
C ASN A 34 -16.19 -1.15 11.67
N ARG A 35 -14.93 -1.10 11.25
CA ARG A 35 -13.77 -1.34 12.11
C ARG A 35 -13.81 -0.52 13.39
N THR A 36 -13.47 -1.16 14.51
CA THR A 36 -13.42 -0.56 15.85
C THR A 36 -12.33 0.51 15.96
N HIS A 37 -11.26 0.40 15.16
CA HIS A 37 -10.14 1.33 15.17
C HIS A 37 -9.94 1.97 13.79
N PRO A 38 -9.82 3.30 13.72
CA PRO A 38 -9.53 3.97 12.47
C PRO A 38 -8.11 3.60 12.01
N VAL A 39 -8.00 3.10 10.79
CA VAL A 39 -6.71 2.94 10.10
C VAL A 39 -6.45 4.16 9.26
N ASP A 40 -5.28 4.75 9.45
CA ASP A 40 -4.75 5.78 8.56
C ASP A 40 -4.23 5.11 7.29
N ILE A 41 -5.09 5.07 6.26
CA ILE A 41 -4.76 4.48 4.95
C ILE A 41 -3.58 5.22 4.32
N LYS A 42 -3.43 6.53 4.53
CA LYS A 42 -2.27 7.28 4.02
C LYS A 42 -1.00 6.79 4.68
N LYS A 43 -1.01 6.59 6.00
CA LYS A 43 0.14 6.01 6.71
C LYS A 43 0.51 4.63 6.18
N LEU A 44 -0.47 3.76 5.93
CA LEU A 44 -0.21 2.44 5.35
C LEU A 44 0.38 2.51 3.94
N ILE A 45 -0.17 3.35 3.07
CA ILE A 45 0.36 3.58 1.71
C ILE A 45 1.80 4.09 1.80
N HIS A 46 2.07 5.06 2.68
CA HIS A 46 3.42 5.60 2.88
C HIS A 46 4.38 4.52 3.39
N GLN A 47 3.95 3.66 4.33
CA GLN A 47 4.77 2.54 4.82
C GLN A 47 5.07 1.53 3.73
N ALA A 48 4.08 1.14 2.93
CA ALA A 48 4.26 0.20 1.82
C ALA A 48 5.19 0.79 0.73
N ALA A 49 4.96 2.06 0.35
CA ALA A 49 5.81 2.76 -0.60
C ALA A 49 7.25 2.89 -0.09
N PHE A 50 7.45 3.23 1.19
CA PHE A 50 8.76 3.32 1.80
C PHE A 50 9.47 1.97 1.85
N ARG A 51 8.75 0.88 2.16
CA ARG A 51 9.30 -0.48 2.17
C ARG A 51 9.79 -0.88 0.78
N ASN A 52 8.95 -0.72 -0.24
CA ASN A 52 9.29 -1.05 -1.62
C ASN A 52 10.46 -0.20 -2.15
N LEU A 53 10.49 1.10 -1.80
CA LEU A 53 11.60 1.98 -2.13
C LEU A 53 12.90 1.49 -1.48
N SER A 54 12.83 1.11 -0.20
CA SER A 54 13.98 0.64 0.57
C SER A 54 14.50 -0.71 0.05
N GLU A 55 13.61 -1.64 -0.30
CA GLU A 55 13.96 -2.90 -0.96
C GLU A 55 14.67 -2.63 -2.30
N GLY A 56 14.09 -1.78 -3.16
CA GLY A 56 14.70 -1.45 -4.46
C GLY A 56 16.05 -0.73 -4.34
N ILE A 57 16.21 0.16 -3.36
CA ILE A 57 17.51 0.79 -3.07
C ILE A 57 18.51 -0.27 -2.61
N GLY A 58 18.12 -1.16 -1.69
CA GLY A 58 18.97 -2.25 -1.20
C GLY A 58 19.45 -3.17 -2.32
N GLU A 59 18.54 -3.62 -3.20
CA GLU A 59 18.87 -4.45 -4.35
C GLU A 59 19.89 -3.77 -5.28
N VAL A 60 19.73 -2.46 -5.52
CA VAL A 60 20.67 -1.68 -6.34
C VAL A 60 22.05 -1.59 -5.68
N PHE A 61 22.12 -1.40 -4.36
CA PHE A 61 23.39 -1.37 -3.63
C PHE A 61 24.10 -2.72 -3.67
N GLU A 62 23.38 -3.82 -3.42
CA GLU A 62 23.95 -5.17 -3.47
C GLU A 62 24.45 -5.50 -4.88
N LYS A 63 23.64 -5.23 -5.91
CA LYS A 63 23.99 -5.50 -7.31
C LYS A 63 25.24 -4.74 -7.75
N ASN A 64 25.39 -3.49 -7.32
CA ASN A 64 26.51 -2.65 -7.74
C ASN A 64 27.68 -2.64 -6.74
N LYS A 65 27.58 -3.41 -5.64
CA LYS A 65 28.55 -3.41 -4.52
C LYS A 65 28.87 -2.00 -3.99
N TRP A 66 27.86 -1.15 -3.99
CA TRP A 66 28.00 0.22 -3.50
C TRP A 66 28.18 0.21 -1.99
N ARG A 67 29.15 0.98 -1.53
CA ARG A 67 29.36 1.30 -0.12
C ARG A 67 28.56 2.53 0.23
N GLU A 68 28.46 2.79 1.53
CA GLU A 68 27.77 3.96 2.05
C GLU A 68 28.36 5.26 1.51
N GLU A 69 29.68 5.32 1.28
CA GLU A 69 30.36 6.47 0.70
C GLU A 69 29.89 6.79 -0.74
N ASP A 70 29.63 5.75 -1.55
CA ASP A 70 29.18 5.90 -2.95
C ASP A 70 27.79 6.57 -3.01
N PHE A 71 26.93 6.29 -2.02
CA PHE A 71 25.61 6.91 -1.94
C PHE A 71 25.68 8.40 -1.63
N PHE A 72 26.44 8.78 -0.60
CA PHE A 72 26.57 10.18 -0.21
C PHE A 72 27.21 11.02 -1.32
N GLU A 73 28.18 10.45 -2.05
CA GLU A 73 28.77 11.11 -3.22
C GLU A 73 27.72 11.38 -4.32
N ILE A 74 26.88 10.38 -4.65
CA ILE A 74 25.81 10.53 -5.65
C ILE A 74 24.76 11.57 -5.19
N VAL A 75 24.36 11.52 -3.92
CA VAL A 75 23.38 12.46 -3.36
C VAL A 75 23.89 13.89 -3.40
N GLU A 76 25.14 14.13 -2.98
CA GLU A 76 25.74 15.46 -2.99
C GLU A 76 25.96 15.97 -4.43
N ARG A 77 26.36 15.10 -5.37
CA ARG A 77 26.44 15.45 -6.79
C ARG A 77 25.08 15.92 -7.34
N HIS A 78 24.02 15.16 -7.13
CA HIS A 78 22.67 15.55 -7.58
C HIS A 78 22.15 16.81 -6.87
N ARG A 79 22.50 17.03 -5.61
CA ARG A 79 22.14 18.24 -4.86
C ARG A 79 22.86 19.48 -5.40
N GLY A 80 24.11 19.33 -5.84
CA GLY A 80 24.89 20.38 -6.50
C GLY A 80 24.37 20.72 -7.90
N GLU A 81 23.89 19.72 -8.66
CA GLU A 81 23.31 19.91 -9.99
C GLU A 81 22.01 20.73 -9.96
N LYS A 82 21.17 20.57 -8.93
CA LYS A 82 19.92 21.36 -8.78
C LYS A 82 20.14 22.83 -8.38
N LYS A 83 21.36 23.23 -8.03
CA LYS A 83 21.70 24.61 -7.65
C LYS A 83 22.31 25.42 -8.81
N LYS A 84 22.44 24.84 -10.00
CA LYS A 84 22.78 25.53 -11.25
C LYS A 84 21.53 25.74 -12.09
#